data_AF-A0A2S7PEP9-F1
#
_entry.id   AF-A0A2S7PEP9-F1
#
_cell.length_a   1.000
_cell.length_b   1.000
_cell.length_c   1.000
_cell.angle_alpha   90.00
_cell.angle_beta   90.00
_cell.angle_gamma   90.00
#
_symmetry.space_group_name_H-M   'P 1'
#
loop_
_entity.id
_entity.type
_entity.pdbx_description
1 polymer ?
#
loop_
_entity_poly.entity_id
_entity_poly.type
_entity_poly.pdbx_seq_one_letter_code
_entity_poly.pdbx_strand_id
1 'polypeptide(L)' 'MSAVKPTLVLIHGGWHVPASYEKLITALEKQGFEVHCPRLPTVNQSRPPNADLYTDSELIRSYVSSLAEQW' A
#
# COMPACT_ATOMS: atom_id res chain seq x y z
N MET A 1 -1.75 -28.43 -8.87
CA MET A 1 -2.20 -27.41 -7.91
C MET A 1 -1.82 -26.06 -8.49
N SER A 2 -2.77 -25.11 -8.59
CA SER A 2 -2.40 -23.74 -8.98
C SER A 2 -1.61 -23.13 -7.83
N ALA A 3 -0.44 -22.57 -8.10
CA ALA A 3 0.31 -21.84 -7.07
C ALA A 3 -0.52 -20.64 -6.59
N VAL A 4 -0.55 -20.41 -5.27
CA VAL A 4 -1.17 -19.22 -4.69
C VAL A 4 -0.48 -17.98 -5.26
N LYS A 5 -1.26 -17.00 -5.72
CA LYS A 5 -0.69 -15.75 -6.24
C LYS A 5 -0.09 -14.95 -5.08
N PRO A 6 1.03 -14.25 -5.29
CA PRO A 6 1.61 -13.41 -4.25
C PRO A 6 0.67 -12.25 -3.90
N THR A 7 0.66 -11.85 -2.64
CA THR A 7 0.06 -10.59 -2.19
C THR A 7 0.90 -9.42 -2.70
N LEU A 8 0.25 -8.39 -3.25
CA LEU A 8 0.89 -7.21 -3.82
C LEU A 8 0.66 -5.98 -2.92
N VAL A 9 1.73 -5.27 -2.57
CA VAL A 9 1.65 -4.02 -1.81
C VAL A 9 2.16 -2.86 -2.68
N LEU A 10 1.27 -1.92 -3.00
CA LEU A 10 1.56 -0.74 -3.80
C LEU A 10 1.85 0.44 -2.88
N ILE A 11 3.07 0.99 -2.98
CA ILE A 11 3.50 2.19 -2.27
C ILE A 11 3.39 3.37 -3.22
N HIS A 12 2.56 4.36 -2.88
CA HIS A 12 2.35 5.52 -3.74
C HIS A 12 3.46 6.58 -3.58
N GLY A 13 3.66 7.40 -4.61
CA GLY A 13 4.57 8.55 -4.55
C GLY A 13 3.95 9.80 -3.91
N GLY A 14 4.71 10.88 -3.87
CA GLY A 14 4.23 12.20 -3.45
C GLY A 14 3.04 12.67 -4.30
N TRP A 15 2.11 13.42 -3.67
CA TRP A 15 0.85 13.93 -4.25
C TRP A 15 -0.14 12.88 -4.77
N HIS A 16 0.17 11.59 -4.65
CA HIS A 16 -0.77 10.51 -4.98
C HIS A 16 -1.47 9.97 -3.75
N VAL A 17 -2.63 9.34 -3.97
CA VAL A 17 -3.42 8.66 -2.94
C VAL A 17 -3.83 7.29 -3.46
N PRO A 18 -4.33 6.36 -2.62
CA PRO A 18 -4.75 5.03 -3.10
C PRO A 18 -5.73 5.07 -4.28
N ALA A 19 -6.65 6.05 -4.30
CA ALA A 19 -7.58 6.26 -5.42
C ALA A 19 -6.87 6.55 -6.76
N SER A 20 -5.64 7.09 -6.76
CA SER A 20 -4.84 7.28 -7.97
C SER A 20 -4.47 5.95 -8.66
N TYR A 21 -4.51 4.83 -7.93
CA TYR A 21 -4.11 3.50 -8.40
C TYR A 21 -5.32 2.57 -8.65
N GLU A 22 -6.56 3.06 -8.50
CA GLU A 22 -7.79 2.25 -8.56
C GLU A 22 -7.89 1.38 -9.82
N LYS A 23 -7.52 1.93 -10.99
CA LYS A 23 -7.53 1.19 -12.26
C LYS A 23 -6.56 0.01 -12.25
N LEU A 24 -5.37 0.20 -11.67
CA LEU A 24 -4.35 -0.86 -11.56
C LEU A 24 -4.78 -1.91 -10.54
N ILE A 25 -5.24 -1.48 -9.38
CA ILE A 25 -5.76 -2.36 -8.30
C ILE A 25 -6.86 -3.25 -8.87
N THR A 26 -7.89 -2.66 -9.49
CA THR A 26 -9.00 -3.38 -10.10
C THR A 26 -8.54 -4.40 -11.15
N ALA A 27 -7.55 -4.04 -11.97
CA ALA A 27 -7.04 -4.95 -13.00
C ALA A 27 -6.28 -6.15 -12.41
N LEU A 28 -5.51 -5.94 -11.34
CA LEU A 28 -4.78 -6.98 -10.63
C LEU A 28 -5.72 -7.90 -9.84
N GLU A 29 -6.70 -7.33 -9.14
CA GLU A 29 -7.72 -8.10 -8.41
C GLU A 29 -8.55 -8.97 -9.36
N LYS A 30 -8.91 -8.47 -10.55
CA LYS A 30 -9.58 -9.27 -11.60
C LYS A 30 -8.75 -10.45 -12.08
N GLN A 31 -7.42 -10.37 -11.96
CA GLN A 31 -6.52 -11.48 -12.23
C GLN A 31 -6.38 -12.42 -11.01
N GLY A 32 -6.99 -12.13 -9.87
CA GLY A 32 -6.95 -12.95 -8.66
C GLY A 32 -5.76 -12.68 -7.75
N PHE A 33 -5.10 -11.52 -7.87
CA PHE A 33 -4.12 -11.08 -6.87
C PHE A 33 -4.85 -10.43 -5.69
N GLU A 34 -4.36 -10.66 -4.49
CA GLU A 34 -4.64 -9.79 -3.34
C GLU A 34 -3.78 -8.53 -3.46
N VAL A 35 -4.40 -7.35 -3.36
CA VAL A 35 -3.71 -6.07 -3.60
C VAL A 35 -4.01 -5.09 -2.47
N HIS A 36 -2.95 -4.47 -1.94
CA HIS A 36 -3.04 -3.45 -0.90
C HIS A 36 -2.39 -2.17 -1.38
N CYS A 37 -2.99 -1.02 -1.05
CA CYS A 37 -2.39 0.29 -1.26
C CYS A 37 -2.68 1.18 -0.04
N PRO A 38 -1.93 1.01 1.07
CA PRO A 38 -2.09 1.84 2.25
C PRO A 38 -1.73 3.30 1.94
N ARG A 39 -2.46 4.24 2.54
CA ARG A 39 -2.18 5.68 2.43
C ARG A 39 -0.98 6.04 3.29
N LEU A 40 0.03 6.67 2.69
CA LEU A 40 1.20 7.19 3.39
C LEU A 40 0.82 8.38 4.31
N PRO A 41 1.31 8.41 5.57
CA PRO A 41 1.12 9.49 6.53
C PRO A 41 1.48 10.87 5.99
N THR A 42 2.54 10.98 5.17
CA THR A 42 2.96 12.26 4.58
C THR A 42 1.94 12.87 3.61
N VAL A 43 1.00 12.08 3.08
CA VAL A 43 -0.05 12.55 2.15
C VAL A 43 -1.42 12.63 2.85
N ASN A 44 -1.46 13.38 3.95
CA ASN A 44 -2.64 13.59 4.80
C ASN A 44 -3.22 15.02 4.75
N GLN A 45 -2.66 15.91 3.92
CA GLN A 45 -3.07 17.32 3.77
C GLN A 45 -2.86 18.22 5.00
N SER A 46 -2.16 17.77 6.05
CA SER A 46 -1.85 18.61 7.22
C SER A 46 -1.01 19.83 6.84
N ARG A 47 -1.34 20.98 7.45
CA ARG A 47 -0.59 22.24 7.32
C ARG A 47 -0.45 22.86 8.72
N PRO A 48 0.77 22.88 9.32
CA PRO A 48 2.05 22.43 8.76
C PRO A 48 2.13 20.89 8.59
N PRO A 49 3.10 20.37 7.81
CA PRO A 49 3.37 18.93 7.71
C PRO A 49 3.66 18.33 9.10
N ASN A 50 3.14 17.12 9.35
CA ASN A 50 3.20 16.42 10.64
C ASN A 50 3.70 14.97 10.52
N ALA A 51 4.25 14.61 9.36
CA ALA A 51 4.76 13.28 9.05
C ALA A 51 5.98 13.42 8.13
N ASP A 52 6.77 12.35 8.04
CA ASP A 52 8.04 12.31 7.31
C ASP A 52 8.32 10.92 6.72
N LEU A 53 9.49 10.79 6.10
CA LEU A 53 9.97 9.53 5.50
C LEU A 53 10.02 8.38 6.51
N TYR A 54 10.37 8.63 7.77
CA TYR A 54 10.48 7.58 8.79
C TYR A 54 9.09 7.05 9.15
N THR A 55 8.11 7.94 9.34
CA THR A 55 6.72 7.54 9.62
C THR A 55 6.09 6.76 8.46
N ASP A 56 6.36 7.15 7.20
CA ASP A 56 5.93 6.39 6.02
C ASP A 56 6.58 5.00 5.99
N SER A 57 7.89 4.93 6.25
CA SER A 57 8.65 3.67 6.26
C SER A 57 8.20 2.73 7.38
N GLU A 58 7.90 3.27 8.56
CA GLU A 58 7.38 2.51 9.70
C GLU A 58 6.00 1.92 9.39
N LEU A 59 5.09 2.72 8.82
CA LEU A 59 3.78 2.22 8.40
C LEU A 59 3.93 1.06 7.42
N ILE A 60 4.71 1.23 6.35
CA ILE A 60 4.86 0.19 5.33
C ILE A 60 5.52 -1.06 5.91
N ARG A 61 6.57 -0.91 6.73
CA ARG A 61 7.24 -2.03 7.38
C ARG A 61 6.26 -2.81 8.26
N SER A 62 5.52 -2.13 9.13
CA SER A 62 4.53 -2.76 10.01
C SER A 62 3.43 -3.47 9.22
N TYR A 63 2.93 -2.83 8.17
CA TYR A 63 1.88 -3.39 7.31
C TYR A 63 2.36 -4.63 6.55
N VAL A 64 3.55 -4.60 5.95
CA VAL A 64 4.09 -5.75 5.24
C VAL A 64 4.44 -6.89 6.20
N SER A 65 5.00 -6.59 7.37
CA SER A 65 5.26 -7.60 8.41
C SER A 65 3.97 -8.29 8.85
N SER A 66 2.89 -7.55 9.07
CA SER A 66 1.62 -8.16 9.48
C SER A 66 1.01 -9.06 8.40
N LEU A 67 1.23 -8.78 7.11
CA LEU A 67 0.82 -9.67 6.01
C LEU A 67 1.70 -10.92 5.92
N ALA A 68 3.00 -10.78 6.17
CA ALA A 68 3.94 -11.90 6.12
C ALA A 68 3.79 -12.85 7.30
N GLU A 69 3.38 -12.36 8.48
CA GLU A 69 3.14 -13.15 9.69
C GLU A 69 1.81 -13.93 9.67
N GLN A 70 0.92 -13.68 8.70
CA GLN A 70 -0.38 -14.36 8.54
C GLN A 70 -0.30 -15.76 7.92
N TRP A 71 0.87 -16.43 8.01
CA TRP A 71 1.14 -17.73 7.40
C TRP A 71 1.31 -18.83 8.45
#